data_AF-A0A0B3AIP2-F1
#
_entry.id   AF-A0A0B3AIP2-F1
#
_cell.length_a   1.000
_cell.length_b   1.000
_cell.length_c   1.000
_cell.angle_alpha   90.00
_cell.angle_beta   90.00
_cell.angle_gamma   90.00
#
_symmetry.space_group_name_H-M   'P 1'
#
loop_
_entity.id
_entity.type
_entity.pdbx_description
1 polymer ?
#
loop_
_entity_poly.entity_id
_entity_poly.type
_entity_poly.pdbx_seq_one_letter_code
_entity_poly.pdbx_strand_id
1 'polypeptide(L)'
;MVTKDEAKKEIRRLVELYLKDKEKWQRIKETETRSKFIDQMLKALGWDFDSLDEVQMEESVSNESTKKRADYTFRLNGVIRLIVEAKAIREDLSKKDYIDQAIGYAYNKSCSWAVLTHFEGIKIFFVDEEGVPFRDIVLDDISRFDENFDNLWLISRESFVSNTIDKKAEDEGRKKRKIRIDEQLFQDLNVWRGHLYKDIKANHGTKYKDEEIEEIVQKIIDRLIFIRKIEDLQITEPILKSLVRQNRPNTYKELKLIFKKFNEDYNSKLFGESEKDEHEADKIEVGNKAISQVIEGMYKPSGRTVEYNFAVIDADILGNIYERYLGYILKKHKIVEGQAHRKEQGIYYTPTYIVNYIVKNTLGELLKDKKLNPEKIRILDPACGSGSFLIKSFDYLNNYWTKKEGKIAQTTLDLEAGITFTRKAQIVKENIFGVDLDSKAVEIAQLNLLLKLAEKKHRLPTLRNNIKIGNSLIDDEKISNKAFKWESEFKEIIAGGGL
;
A
#
# COMPACT_ATOMS: atom_id res chain seq x y z
N MET A 1 12.25 26.93 -10.68
CA MET A 1 10.97 26.45 -11.26
C MET A 1 11.11 26.55 -12.76
N VAL A 2 10.77 25.49 -13.50
CA VAL A 2 10.75 25.52 -14.96
C VAL A 2 9.49 26.27 -15.40
N THR A 3 9.63 27.25 -16.28
CA THR A 3 8.48 27.99 -16.81
C THR A 3 7.78 27.21 -17.93
N LYS A 4 6.49 27.50 -18.17
CA LYS A 4 5.72 26.88 -19.27
C LYS A 4 6.38 27.09 -20.64
N ASP A 5 6.98 28.26 -20.88
CA ASP A 5 7.67 28.57 -22.15
C ASP A 5 8.99 27.82 -22.31
N GLU A 6 9.77 27.64 -21.23
CA GLU A 6 10.98 26.81 -21.25
C GLU A 6 10.64 25.35 -21.52
N ALA A 7 9.62 24.83 -20.84
CA ALA A 7 9.11 23.48 -21.06
C ALA A 7 8.67 23.29 -22.52
N LYS A 8 7.95 24.28 -23.08
CA LYS A 8 7.48 24.26 -24.46
C LYS A 8 8.63 24.18 -25.47
N LYS A 9 9.68 24.97 -25.26
CA LYS A 9 10.89 24.95 -26.10
C LYS A 9 11.59 23.60 -26.05
N GLU A 10 11.76 23.04 -24.85
CA GLU A 10 12.46 21.76 -24.68
C GLU A 10 11.67 20.59 -25.27
N ILE A 11 10.35 20.53 -25.05
CA ILE A 11 9.51 19.48 -25.64
C ILE A 11 9.48 19.62 -27.17
N ARG A 12 9.44 20.84 -27.73
CA ARG A 12 9.55 21.06 -29.18
C ARG A 12 10.88 20.51 -29.72
N ARG A 13 11.99 20.75 -29.02
CA ARG A 13 13.31 20.19 -29.38
C ARG A 13 13.31 18.65 -29.40
N LEU A 14 12.65 18.00 -28.44
CA LEU A 14 12.50 16.54 -28.39
C LEU A 14 11.67 16.00 -29.55
N VAL A 15 10.57 16.69 -29.90
CA VAL A 15 9.73 16.35 -31.04
C VAL A 15 10.53 16.46 -32.34
N GLU A 16 11.26 17.55 -32.55
CA GLU A 16 12.11 17.72 -33.73
C GLU A 16 13.20 16.63 -33.82
N LEU A 17 13.79 16.23 -32.68
CA LEU A 17 14.74 15.11 -32.61
C LEU A 17 14.10 13.79 -33.04
N TYR A 18 12.85 13.54 -32.64
CA TYR A 18 12.09 12.35 -33.05
C TYR A 18 11.77 12.39 -34.55
N LEU A 19 11.27 13.51 -35.05
CA LEU A 19 10.88 13.66 -36.45
C LEU A 19 12.04 13.53 -37.44
N LYS A 20 13.26 13.90 -37.01
CA LYS A 20 14.46 13.81 -37.85
C LYS A 20 14.78 12.38 -38.31
N ASP A 21 14.41 11.37 -37.53
CA ASP A 21 14.72 9.97 -37.83
C ASP A 21 13.68 9.00 -37.22
N LYS A 22 12.40 9.15 -37.62
CA LYS A 22 11.30 8.33 -37.09
C LYS A 22 11.59 6.83 -37.18
N GLU A 23 12.12 6.36 -38.32
CA GLU A 23 12.39 4.94 -38.53
C GLU A 23 13.39 4.35 -37.54
N LYS A 24 14.45 5.09 -37.21
CA LYS A 24 15.39 4.68 -36.18
C LYS A 24 14.71 4.56 -34.82
N TRP A 25 13.93 5.57 -34.44
CA TRP A 25 13.30 5.63 -33.12
C TRP A 25 12.22 4.56 -32.94
N GLN A 26 11.52 4.14 -34.00
CA GLN A 26 10.58 3.03 -33.98
C GLN A 26 11.22 1.67 -33.60
N ARG A 27 12.54 1.52 -33.79
CA ARG A 27 13.26 0.26 -33.53
C ARG A 27 13.79 0.13 -32.10
N ILE A 28 13.81 1.21 -31.32
CA ILE A 28 14.40 1.22 -29.98
C ILE A 28 13.55 0.43 -28.96
N LYS A 29 14.19 -0.02 -27.88
CA LYS A 29 13.48 -0.69 -26.77
C LYS A 29 12.81 0.34 -25.85
N GLU A 30 11.87 -0.12 -25.03
CA GLU A 30 11.14 0.72 -24.07
C GLU A 30 12.08 1.49 -23.11
N THR A 31 13.15 0.86 -22.61
CA THR A 31 14.16 1.53 -21.77
C THR A 31 14.90 2.67 -22.49
N GLU A 32 15.13 2.54 -23.79
CA GLU A 32 15.70 3.60 -24.62
C GLU A 32 14.66 4.69 -24.90
N THR A 33 13.39 4.33 -25.17
CA THR A 33 12.28 5.30 -25.28
C THR A 33 12.16 6.15 -24.01
N ARG A 34 12.25 5.50 -22.85
CA ARG A 34 12.21 6.14 -21.54
C ARG A 34 13.35 7.16 -21.39
N SER A 35 14.59 6.70 -21.47
CA SER A 35 15.77 7.55 -21.23
C SER A 35 15.98 8.65 -22.29
N LYS A 36 15.63 8.40 -23.56
CA LYS A 36 15.85 9.37 -24.65
C LYS A 36 14.76 10.41 -24.78
N PHE A 37 13.52 10.08 -24.41
CA PHE A 37 12.39 10.95 -24.67
C PHE A 37 11.52 11.19 -23.43
N ILE A 38 10.97 10.14 -22.82
CA ILE A 38 9.97 10.28 -21.74
C ILE A 38 10.58 10.94 -20.50
N ASP A 39 11.77 10.55 -20.07
CA ASP A 39 12.47 11.15 -18.92
C ASP A 39 12.71 12.66 -19.16
N GLN A 40 13.18 13.02 -20.35
CA GLN A 40 13.44 14.43 -20.71
C GLN A 40 12.15 15.24 -20.78
N MET A 41 11.08 14.66 -21.35
CA MET A 41 9.76 15.28 -21.39
C MET A 41 9.19 15.53 -19.99
N LEU A 42 9.25 14.53 -19.10
CA LEU A 42 8.73 14.64 -17.73
C LEU A 42 9.55 15.62 -16.89
N LYS A 43 10.88 15.68 -17.07
CA LYS A 43 11.74 16.72 -16.49
C LYS A 43 11.38 18.11 -16.99
N ALA A 44 11.14 18.27 -18.30
CA ALA A 44 10.71 19.53 -18.89
C ALA A 44 9.34 19.98 -18.35
N LEU A 45 8.46 19.04 -18.01
CA LEU A 45 7.19 19.29 -17.32
C LEU A 45 7.34 19.66 -15.83
N GLY A 46 8.58 19.82 -15.36
CA GLY A 46 8.94 20.39 -14.07
C GLY A 46 9.06 19.39 -12.93
N TRP A 47 8.96 18.09 -13.18
CA TRP A 47 9.11 17.04 -12.16
C TRP A 47 10.58 16.83 -11.77
N ASP A 48 10.85 16.69 -10.48
CA ASP A 48 12.20 16.49 -9.92
C ASP A 48 12.61 15.02 -9.84
N PHE A 49 13.41 14.57 -10.81
CA PHE A 49 13.92 13.20 -10.88
C PHE A 49 15.08 12.91 -9.92
N ASP A 50 15.71 13.93 -9.34
CA ASP A 50 16.77 13.75 -8.35
C ASP A 50 16.18 13.53 -6.94
N SER A 51 14.91 13.89 -6.75
CA SER A 51 14.15 13.68 -5.53
C SER A 51 13.28 12.42 -5.62
N LEU A 52 13.72 11.34 -4.97
CA LEU A 52 12.91 10.11 -4.80
C LEU A 52 11.63 10.33 -3.98
N ASP A 53 11.52 11.44 -3.26
CA ASP A 53 10.29 11.84 -2.56
C ASP A 53 9.24 12.36 -3.55
N GLU A 54 9.66 12.84 -4.73
CA GLU A 54 8.80 13.39 -5.78
C GLU A 54 8.62 12.42 -6.96
N VAL A 55 9.70 11.87 -7.51
CA VAL A 55 9.67 10.95 -8.65
C VAL A 55 10.29 9.62 -8.28
N GLN A 56 9.49 8.55 -8.35
CA GLN A 56 9.97 7.18 -8.19
C GLN A 56 9.92 6.47 -9.55
N MET A 57 11.10 6.15 -10.09
CA MET A 57 11.25 5.33 -11.29
C MET A 57 11.44 3.85 -10.92
N GLU A 58 10.89 2.97 -11.74
CA GLU A 58 11.23 1.54 -11.68
C GLU A 58 12.48 1.25 -12.52
N GLU A 59 13.50 0.64 -11.91
CA GLU A 59 14.57 -0.04 -12.65
C GLU A 59 14.10 -1.42 -13.11
N SER A 60 14.13 -1.64 -14.42
CA SER A 60 13.99 -2.95 -15.05
C SER A 60 15.19 -3.82 -14.67
N VAL A 61 15.12 -4.55 -13.57
CA VAL A 61 16.09 -5.61 -13.26
C VAL A 61 15.65 -6.86 -14.01
N SER A 62 16.55 -7.42 -14.81
CA SER A 62 16.37 -8.65 -15.59
C SER A 62 16.34 -9.90 -14.70
N ASN A 63 15.36 -9.98 -13.81
CA ASN A 63 14.96 -11.22 -13.15
C ASN A 63 13.46 -11.38 -13.36
N GLU A 64 13.04 -12.50 -13.95
CA GLU A 64 11.67 -12.86 -14.32
C GLU A 64 10.72 -13.05 -13.12
N SER A 65 10.92 -12.33 -12.02
CA SER A 65 10.06 -12.34 -10.83
C SER A 65 9.85 -10.96 -10.19
N THR A 66 10.35 -9.86 -10.77
CA THR A 66 10.00 -8.51 -10.32
C THR A 66 8.71 -8.03 -10.98
N LYS A 67 7.68 -7.97 -10.15
CA LYS A 67 6.29 -7.56 -10.40
C LYS A 67 6.11 -6.40 -11.37
N LYS A 68 5.04 -6.53 -12.14
CA LYS A 68 4.19 -5.46 -12.70
C LYS A 68 4.02 -4.30 -11.70
N ARG A 69 4.78 -3.22 -11.88
CA ARG A 69 4.63 -1.92 -11.22
C ARG A 69 4.74 -0.84 -12.30
N ALA A 70 4.12 0.31 -12.07
CA ALA A 70 4.12 1.40 -13.06
C ALA A 70 5.51 2.05 -13.19
N ASP A 71 5.92 2.36 -14.42
CA ASP A 71 7.25 2.89 -14.73
C ASP A 71 7.63 4.15 -13.94
N TYR A 72 6.66 5.05 -13.72
CA TYR A 72 6.85 6.26 -12.94
C TYR A 72 5.68 6.48 -11.97
N THR A 73 6.03 6.83 -10.73
CA THR A 73 5.08 7.31 -9.73
C THR A 73 5.50 8.72 -9.29
N PHE A 74 4.60 9.69 -9.43
CA PHE A 74 4.82 11.09 -9.07
C PHE A 74 4.05 11.46 -7.80
N ARG A 75 4.73 12.12 -6.86
CA ARG A 75 4.19 12.49 -5.55
C ARG A 75 4.32 13.99 -5.31
N LEU A 76 3.31 14.58 -4.68
CA LEU A 76 3.40 15.92 -4.09
C LEU A 76 3.07 15.81 -2.60
N ASN A 77 3.97 16.29 -1.76
CA ASN A 77 3.86 16.21 -0.29
C ASN A 77 3.61 14.77 0.20
N GLY A 78 4.25 13.79 -0.44
CA GLY A 78 4.13 12.36 -0.14
C GLY A 78 2.89 11.66 -0.71
N VAL A 79 1.93 12.41 -1.26
CA VAL A 79 0.69 11.88 -1.87
C VAL A 79 0.91 11.65 -3.35
N ILE A 80 0.56 10.47 -3.85
CA ILE A 80 0.66 10.14 -5.28
C ILE A 80 -0.35 10.97 -6.07
N ARG A 81 0.12 11.70 -7.07
CA ARG A 81 -0.69 12.60 -7.91
C ARG A 81 -0.82 12.14 -9.35
N LEU A 82 0.18 11.43 -9.86
CA LEU A 82 0.20 10.94 -11.23
C LEU A 82 0.95 9.60 -11.28
N ILE A 83 0.41 8.67 -12.05
CA ILE A 83 1.11 7.46 -12.48
C ILE A 83 1.34 7.53 -13.98
N VAL A 84 2.53 7.16 -14.44
CA VAL A 84 2.85 7.08 -15.87
C VAL A 84 3.34 5.67 -16.19
N GLU A 85 2.72 5.07 -17.18
CA GLU A 85 3.10 3.80 -17.79
C GLU A 85 3.72 4.09 -19.16
N ALA A 86 4.96 3.64 -19.36
CA ALA A 86 5.69 3.82 -20.61
C ALA A 86 5.57 2.59 -21.51
N LYS A 87 5.67 2.81 -22.82
CA LYS A 87 5.79 1.75 -23.83
C LYS A 87 6.86 2.14 -24.86
N ALA A 88 7.35 1.15 -25.60
CA ALA A 88 8.21 1.43 -26.75
C ALA A 88 7.44 2.21 -27.83
N ILE A 89 8.13 3.06 -28.59
CA ILE A 89 7.51 3.94 -29.62
C ILE A 89 6.63 3.16 -30.61
N ARG A 90 7.04 1.95 -30.99
CA ARG A 90 6.28 1.09 -31.93
C ARG A 90 4.96 0.50 -31.41
N GLU A 91 4.70 0.59 -30.11
CA GLU A 91 3.53 -0.04 -29.52
C GLU A 91 2.26 0.78 -29.75
N ASP A 92 1.15 0.07 -29.97
CA ASP A 92 -0.18 0.68 -30.07
C ASP A 92 -0.79 0.90 -28.69
N LEU A 93 -0.98 2.17 -28.33
CA LEU A 93 -1.55 2.59 -27.04
C LEU A 93 -3.07 2.37 -26.94
N SER A 94 -3.74 1.93 -28.01
CA SER A 94 -5.16 1.57 -27.99
C SER A 94 -5.44 0.18 -27.43
N LYS A 95 -4.40 -0.65 -27.25
CA LYS A 95 -4.51 -1.99 -26.67
C LYS A 95 -5.11 -1.93 -25.27
N LYS A 96 -6.24 -2.62 -25.10
CA LYS A 96 -7.00 -2.65 -23.84
C LYS A 96 -6.13 -3.04 -22.64
N ASP A 97 -5.25 -4.03 -22.79
CA ASP A 97 -4.36 -4.48 -21.72
C ASP A 97 -3.44 -3.36 -21.20
N TYR A 98 -2.99 -2.45 -22.07
CA TYR A 98 -2.16 -1.31 -21.65
C TYR A 98 -2.97 -0.24 -20.93
N ILE A 99 -4.21 0.01 -21.38
CA ILE A 99 -5.13 0.93 -20.74
C ILE A 99 -5.51 0.42 -19.35
N ASP A 100 -5.93 -0.84 -19.26
CA ASP A 100 -6.29 -1.50 -18.01
C ASP A 100 -5.10 -1.54 -17.04
N GLN A 101 -3.88 -1.72 -17.56
CA GLN A 101 -2.65 -1.65 -16.76
C GLN A 101 -2.43 -0.24 -16.17
N ALA A 102 -2.45 0.81 -17.00
CA ALA A 102 -2.20 2.19 -16.55
C ALA A 102 -3.26 2.66 -15.53
N ILE A 103 -4.54 2.44 -15.83
CA ILE A 103 -5.67 2.78 -14.94
C ILE A 103 -5.62 1.92 -13.66
N GLY A 104 -5.35 0.62 -13.79
CA GLY A 104 -5.30 -0.31 -12.67
C GLY A 104 -4.25 0.07 -11.63
N TYR A 105 -3.06 0.49 -12.04
CA TYR A 105 -2.05 0.95 -11.08
C TYR A 105 -2.50 2.20 -10.34
N ALA A 106 -3.01 3.20 -11.07
CA ALA A 106 -3.40 4.46 -10.48
C ALA A 106 -4.57 4.26 -9.50
N TYR A 107 -5.57 3.45 -9.88
CA TYR A 107 -6.69 3.08 -9.01
C TYR A 107 -6.20 2.46 -7.70
N ASN A 108 -5.38 1.41 -7.80
CA ASN A 108 -4.93 0.66 -6.63
C ASN A 108 -3.97 1.45 -5.72
N LYS A 109 -3.37 2.54 -6.22
CA LYS A 109 -2.59 3.50 -5.42
C LYS A 109 -3.38 4.74 -4.96
N SER A 110 -4.71 4.73 -5.05
CA SER A 110 -5.56 5.90 -4.74
C SER A 110 -5.25 7.16 -5.56
N CYS A 111 -4.67 6.99 -6.75
CA CYS A 111 -4.31 8.09 -7.64
C CYS A 111 -5.43 8.31 -8.67
N SER A 112 -5.83 9.57 -8.86
CA SER A 112 -6.90 9.94 -9.79
C SER A 112 -6.47 10.01 -11.24
N TRP A 113 -5.16 10.08 -11.50
CA TRP A 113 -4.61 10.37 -12.82
C TRP A 113 -3.60 9.30 -13.25
N ALA A 114 -3.82 8.74 -14.43
CA ALA A 114 -2.90 7.83 -15.10
C ALA A 114 -2.53 8.37 -16.47
N VAL A 115 -1.31 8.13 -16.92
CA VAL A 115 -0.87 8.42 -18.29
C VAL A 115 -0.26 7.17 -18.90
N LEU A 116 -0.68 6.85 -20.12
CA LEU A 116 -0.05 5.84 -20.95
C LEU A 116 0.67 6.56 -22.10
N THR A 117 1.97 6.35 -22.25
CA THR A 117 2.74 7.05 -23.28
C THR A 117 3.90 6.24 -23.84
N HIS A 118 4.20 6.48 -25.11
CA HIS A 118 5.43 6.07 -25.77
C HIS A 118 6.15 7.29 -26.39
N PHE A 119 6.03 8.46 -25.73
CA PHE A 119 6.43 9.79 -26.19
C PHE A 119 5.61 10.35 -27.36
N GLU A 120 5.49 9.65 -28.48
CA GLU A 120 4.73 10.11 -29.65
C GLU A 120 3.24 10.31 -29.31
N GLY A 121 2.58 9.26 -28.86
CA GLY A 121 1.24 9.26 -28.29
C GLY A 121 1.26 9.36 -26.76
N ILE A 122 0.33 10.14 -26.22
CA ILE A 122 0.11 10.32 -24.78
C ILE A 122 -1.40 10.28 -24.53
N LYS A 123 -1.84 9.26 -23.79
CA LYS A 123 -3.22 9.14 -23.29
C LYS A 123 -3.27 9.50 -21.82
N ILE A 124 -4.00 10.55 -21.47
CA ILE A 124 -4.23 10.98 -20.08
C ILE A 124 -5.58 10.43 -19.65
N PHE A 125 -5.64 9.65 -18.58
CA PHE A 125 -6.85 9.05 -18.05
C PHE A 125 -7.19 9.64 -16.69
N PHE A 126 -8.47 9.93 -16.51
CA PHE A 126 -9.06 10.03 -15.19
C PHE A 126 -9.52 8.64 -14.78
N VAL A 127 -8.91 8.09 -13.72
CA VAL A 127 -8.97 6.65 -13.36
C VAL A 127 -10.38 6.16 -13.03
N ASP A 128 -11.26 7.07 -12.64
CA ASP A 128 -12.64 6.76 -12.30
C ASP A 128 -13.59 6.67 -13.50
N GLU A 129 -13.12 6.98 -14.72
CA GLU A 129 -13.83 6.75 -15.98
C GLU A 129 -13.33 5.49 -16.69
N GLU A 130 -14.26 4.66 -17.17
CA GLU A 130 -13.94 3.36 -17.76
C GLU A 130 -13.21 3.49 -19.09
N GLY A 131 -11.87 3.50 -19.06
CA GLY A 131 -11.02 3.32 -20.23
C GLY A 131 -11.05 4.44 -21.28
N VAL A 132 -11.81 5.52 -21.05
CA VAL A 132 -11.88 6.67 -21.96
C VAL A 132 -10.82 7.69 -21.55
N PRO A 133 -9.86 8.06 -22.43
CA PRO A 133 -8.90 9.09 -22.12
C PRO A 133 -9.60 10.44 -21.92
N PHE A 134 -9.17 11.18 -20.90
CA PHE A 134 -9.48 12.59 -20.71
C PHE A 134 -8.85 13.43 -21.83
N ARG A 135 -7.63 13.06 -22.26
CA ARG A 135 -6.92 13.61 -23.42
C ARG A 135 -6.18 12.52 -24.17
N ASP A 136 -6.17 12.63 -25.49
CA ASP A 136 -5.45 11.75 -26.41
C ASP A 136 -4.60 12.65 -27.30
N ILE A 137 -3.28 12.66 -27.07
CA ILE A 137 -2.35 13.63 -27.64
C ILE A 137 -1.39 12.88 -28.56
N VAL A 138 -1.09 13.45 -29.72
CA VAL A 138 -0.08 12.94 -30.65
C VAL A 138 0.90 14.05 -31.00
N LEU A 139 2.17 13.87 -30.68
CA LEU A 139 3.22 14.89 -30.83
C LEU A 139 3.96 14.85 -32.17
N ASP A 140 3.59 13.95 -33.08
CA ASP A 140 4.33 13.76 -34.34
C ASP A 140 3.95 14.75 -35.47
N ASP A 141 2.90 15.54 -35.25
CA ASP A 141 2.47 16.63 -36.13
C ASP A 141 2.85 17.99 -35.49
N ILE A 142 3.91 18.60 -36.04
CA ILE A 142 4.41 19.89 -35.57
C ILE A 142 3.40 21.03 -35.76
N SER A 143 2.47 20.90 -36.71
CA SER A 143 1.46 21.92 -36.98
C SER A 143 0.43 22.02 -35.85
N ARG A 144 0.21 20.92 -35.12
CA ARG A 144 -0.68 20.84 -33.95
C ARG A 144 0.06 20.94 -32.61
N PHE A 145 1.37 21.15 -32.64
CA PHE A 145 2.21 21.11 -31.44
C PHE A 145 1.73 22.07 -30.35
N ASP A 146 1.33 23.29 -30.70
CA ASP A 146 0.93 24.29 -29.71
C ASP A 146 -0.32 23.88 -28.93
N GLU A 147 -1.34 23.34 -29.61
CA GLU A 147 -2.55 22.79 -28.99
C GLU A 147 -2.24 21.53 -28.16
N ASN A 148 -1.45 20.62 -28.73
CA ASN A 148 -1.05 19.39 -28.08
C ASN A 148 -0.21 19.64 -26.83
N PHE A 149 0.65 20.66 -26.85
CA PHE A 149 1.44 21.09 -25.71
C PHE A 149 0.57 21.61 -24.57
N ASP A 150 -0.49 22.37 -24.85
CA ASP A 150 -1.39 22.86 -23.80
C ASP A 150 -2.13 21.73 -23.10
N ASN A 151 -2.49 20.66 -23.83
CA ASN A 151 -3.04 19.45 -23.23
C ASN A 151 -1.98 18.64 -22.47
N LEU A 152 -0.75 18.58 -22.98
CA LEU A 152 0.37 17.93 -22.30
C LEU A 152 0.77 18.65 -21.00
N TRP A 153 0.66 19.98 -20.98
CA TRP A 153 0.95 20.79 -19.80
C TRP A 153 0.04 20.45 -18.60
N LEU A 154 -1.13 19.83 -18.84
CA LEU A 154 -2.02 19.39 -17.76
C LEU A 154 -1.36 18.39 -16.82
N ILE A 155 -0.38 17.60 -17.28
CA ILE A 155 0.36 16.65 -16.44
C ILE A 155 1.66 17.24 -15.86
N SER A 156 1.88 18.55 -16.00
CA SER A 156 3.01 19.24 -15.38
C SER A 156 2.92 19.28 -13.86
N ARG A 157 4.07 19.37 -13.20
CA ARG A 157 4.14 19.54 -11.74
C ARG A 157 3.34 20.76 -11.28
N GLU A 158 3.44 21.87 -12.00
CA GLU A 158 2.69 23.10 -11.71
C GLU A 158 1.19 22.86 -11.73
N SER A 159 0.67 22.21 -12.79
CA SER A 159 -0.75 21.90 -12.92
C SER A 159 -1.30 21.11 -11.72
N PHE A 160 -0.53 20.17 -11.17
CA PHE A 160 -0.93 19.43 -9.97
C PHE A 160 -0.83 20.27 -8.69
N VAL A 161 0.17 21.15 -8.57
CA VAL A 161 0.31 22.05 -7.41
C VAL A 161 -0.83 23.07 -7.37
N SER A 162 -1.22 23.64 -8.52
CA SER A 162 -2.30 24.63 -8.64
C SER A 162 -3.69 24.01 -8.83
N ASN A 163 -3.78 22.67 -8.87
CA ASN A 163 -5.01 21.91 -9.08
C ASN A 163 -5.72 22.26 -10.42
N THR A 164 -4.95 22.55 -11.47
CA THR A 164 -5.46 22.98 -12.78
C THR A 164 -6.10 21.82 -13.55
N ILE A 165 -5.44 20.66 -13.63
CA ILE A 165 -5.98 19.48 -14.31
C ILE A 165 -7.30 19.01 -13.70
N ASP A 166 -7.39 19.01 -12.38
CA ASP A 166 -8.59 18.65 -11.64
C ASP A 166 -9.75 19.61 -11.91
N LYS A 167 -9.50 20.93 -11.89
CA LYS A 167 -10.51 21.94 -12.26
C LYS A 167 -10.99 21.76 -13.69
N LYS A 168 -10.06 21.57 -14.64
CA LYS A 168 -10.40 21.38 -16.05
C LYS A 168 -11.27 20.14 -16.27
N ALA A 169 -10.98 19.05 -15.57
CA ALA A 169 -11.78 17.83 -15.62
C ALA A 169 -13.17 17.99 -14.98
N GLU A 170 -13.29 18.80 -13.92
CA GLU A 170 -14.58 19.16 -13.30
C GLU A 170 -15.43 20.02 -14.24
N ASP A 171 -14.84 21.07 -14.82
CA ASP A 171 -15.51 21.99 -15.74
C ASP A 171 -16.02 21.28 -17.00
N GLU A 172 -15.28 20.28 -17.48
CA GLU A 172 -15.66 19.45 -18.63
C GLU A 172 -16.59 18.27 -18.27
N GLY A 173 -17.05 18.21 -17.01
CA GLY A 173 -18.00 17.19 -16.54
C GLY A 173 -17.44 15.76 -16.47
N ARG A 174 -16.13 15.59 -16.66
CA ARG A 174 -15.41 14.32 -16.62
C ARG A 174 -15.18 13.85 -15.18
N LYS A 175 -14.99 14.79 -14.26
CA LYS A 175 -14.82 14.50 -12.84
C LYS A 175 -16.17 14.56 -12.11
N LYS A 176 -16.95 13.48 -12.19
CA LYS A 176 -18.06 13.25 -11.23
C LYS A 176 -17.46 13.02 -9.85
N ARG A 177 -17.98 13.68 -8.81
CA ARG A 177 -17.52 13.49 -7.42
C ARG A 177 -17.78 12.03 -7.02
N LYS A 178 -16.75 11.18 -7.10
CA LYS A 178 -16.86 9.73 -6.86
C LYS A 178 -15.81 9.23 -5.87
N ILE A 179 -16.16 8.11 -5.26
CA ILE A 179 -15.57 7.46 -4.08
C ILE A 179 -14.13 7.02 -4.37
N ARG A 180 -13.16 7.56 -3.61
CA ARG A 180 -11.74 7.16 -3.61
C ARG A 180 -11.59 5.69 -3.19
N ILE A 181 -10.51 5.01 -3.60
CA ILE A 181 -10.33 3.58 -3.27
C ILE A 181 -10.29 3.30 -1.76
N ASP A 182 -9.76 4.21 -0.93
CA ASP A 182 -9.80 4.08 0.54
C ASP A 182 -11.25 4.04 1.05
N GLU A 183 -12.11 4.89 0.51
CA GLU A 183 -13.54 4.89 0.80
C GLU A 183 -14.27 3.66 0.23
N GLN A 184 -13.96 3.26 -1.01
CA GLN A 184 -14.57 2.10 -1.65
C GLN A 184 -14.20 0.80 -0.92
N LEU A 185 -12.92 0.60 -0.63
CA LEU A 185 -12.43 -0.57 0.09
C LEU A 185 -12.95 -0.60 1.52
N PHE A 186 -13.09 0.56 2.19
CA PHE A 186 -13.75 0.63 3.50
C PHE A 186 -15.21 0.18 3.43
N GLN A 187 -15.96 0.62 2.42
CA GLN A 187 -17.36 0.21 2.23
C GLN A 187 -17.46 -1.29 1.94
N ASP A 188 -16.65 -1.80 1.01
CA ASP A 188 -16.63 -3.22 0.66
C ASP A 188 -16.21 -4.08 1.86
N LEU A 189 -15.21 -3.66 2.66
CA LEU A 189 -14.81 -4.36 3.89
C LEU A 189 -15.95 -4.47 4.90
N ASN A 190 -16.73 -3.41 5.10
CA ASN A 190 -17.89 -3.46 5.98
C ASN A 190 -18.96 -4.43 5.48
N VAL A 191 -19.15 -4.51 4.16
CA VAL A 191 -20.05 -5.48 3.52
C VAL A 191 -19.55 -6.91 3.77
N TRP A 192 -18.25 -7.17 3.52
CA TRP A 192 -17.63 -8.48 3.75
C TRP A 192 -17.74 -8.95 5.19
N ARG A 193 -17.42 -8.05 6.14
CA ARG A 193 -17.59 -8.31 7.57
C ARG A 193 -19.04 -8.59 7.92
N GLY A 194 -19.98 -7.82 7.36
CA GLY A 194 -21.41 -8.03 7.56
C GLY A 194 -21.89 -9.41 7.08
N HIS A 195 -21.33 -9.92 5.98
CA HIS A 195 -21.63 -11.28 5.51
C HIS A 195 -21.13 -12.35 6.48
N LEU A 196 -19.87 -12.26 6.93
CA LEU A 196 -19.29 -13.20 7.90
C LEU A 196 -20.00 -13.14 9.25
N TYR A 197 -20.22 -11.93 9.79
CA TYR A 197 -20.86 -11.73 11.08
C TYR A 197 -22.27 -12.34 11.11
N LYS A 198 -23.10 -12.07 10.09
CA LYS A 198 -24.46 -12.60 10.03
C LYS A 198 -24.47 -14.13 9.98
N ASP A 199 -23.59 -14.73 9.19
CA ASP A 199 -23.48 -16.19 9.08
C ASP A 199 -23.01 -16.82 10.41
N ILE A 200 -21.92 -16.31 10.99
CA ILE A 200 -21.36 -16.82 12.25
C ILE A 200 -22.36 -16.63 13.40
N LYS A 201 -23.06 -15.48 13.47
CA LYS A 201 -24.07 -15.24 14.50
C LYS A 201 -25.25 -16.20 14.38
N ALA A 202 -25.71 -16.49 13.16
CA ALA A 202 -26.81 -17.42 12.93
C ALA A 202 -26.44 -18.86 13.32
N ASN A 203 -25.20 -19.27 13.05
CA ASN A 203 -24.75 -20.66 13.23
C ASN A 203 -24.11 -20.94 14.61
N HIS A 204 -23.48 -19.93 15.23
CA HIS A 204 -22.68 -20.08 16.45
C HIS A 204 -22.99 -19.05 17.54
N GLY A 205 -24.05 -18.25 17.38
CA GLY A 205 -24.39 -17.16 18.31
C GLY A 205 -24.84 -17.58 19.70
N THR A 206 -25.10 -18.88 19.92
CA THR A 206 -25.33 -19.45 21.26
C THR A 206 -24.04 -19.75 22.01
N LYS A 207 -22.92 -19.92 21.29
CA LYS A 207 -21.60 -20.23 21.85
C LYS A 207 -20.76 -18.97 22.06
N TYR A 208 -20.86 -18.00 21.15
CA TYR A 208 -20.03 -16.79 21.17
C TYR A 208 -20.87 -15.52 21.33
N LYS A 209 -20.35 -14.59 22.13
CA LYS A 209 -20.86 -13.21 22.26
C LYS A 209 -20.51 -12.39 21.02
N ASP A 210 -21.17 -11.26 20.85
CA ASP A 210 -20.98 -10.38 19.69
C ASP A 210 -19.53 -9.90 19.56
N GLU A 211 -18.87 -9.59 20.67
CA GLU A 211 -17.46 -9.18 20.71
C GLU A 211 -16.52 -10.29 20.22
N GLU A 212 -16.75 -11.53 20.65
CA GLU A 212 -15.98 -12.71 20.23
C GLU A 212 -16.21 -13.02 18.74
N ILE A 213 -17.44 -12.85 18.24
CA ILE A 213 -17.75 -13.00 16.81
C ILE A 213 -17.01 -11.94 15.99
N GLU A 214 -16.96 -10.70 16.43
CA GLU A 214 -16.22 -9.63 15.74
C GLU A 214 -14.72 -9.91 15.68
N GLU A 215 -14.13 -10.51 16.72
CA GLU A 215 -12.74 -10.98 16.74
C GLU A 215 -12.50 -12.12 15.75
N ILE A 216 -13.42 -13.10 15.70
CA ILE A 216 -13.37 -14.19 14.70
C ILE A 216 -13.45 -13.62 13.28
N VAL A 217 -14.40 -12.72 13.00
CA VAL A 217 -14.57 -12.07 11.70
C VAL A 217 -13.31 -11.31 11.31
N GLN A 218 -12.75 -10.53 12.25
CA GLN A 218 -11.51 -9.79 12.05
C GLN A 218 -10.36 -10.72 11.63
N LYS A 219 -10.15 -11.80 12.38
CA LYS A 219 -9.09 -12.78 12.10
C LYS A 219 -9.21 -13.39 10.71
N ILE A 220 -10.42 -13.73 10.28
CA ILE A 220 -10.68 -14.29 8.94
C ILE A 220 -10.34 -13.25 7.86
N ILE A 221 -10.79 -12.00 8.01
CA ILE A 221 -10.53 -10.92 7.05
C ILE A 221 -9.03 -10.62 6.94
N ASP A 222 -8.31 -10.55 8.05
CA ASP A 222 -6.87 -10.24 8.05
C ASP A 222 -6.05 -11.32 7.35
N ARG A 223 -6.39 -12.60 7.60
CA ARG A 223 -5.79 -13.75 6.91
C ARG A 223 -6.06 -13.70 5.41
N LEU A 224 -7.28 -13.37 5.00
CA LEU A 224 -7.65 -13.25 3.59
C LEU A 224 -6.95 -12.08 2.89
N ILE A 225 -6.86 -10.90 3.52
CA ILE A 225 -6.13 -9.73 3.00
C ILE A 225 -4.65 -10.08 2.83
N PHE A 226 -4.05 -10.77 3.79
CA PHE A 226 -2.67 -11.22 3.67
C PHE A 226 -2.49 -12.20 2.50
N ILE A 227 -3.37 -13.18 2.34
CA ILE A 227 -3.31 -14.10 1.19
C ILE A 227 -3.47 -13.34 -0.13
N ARG A 228 -4.45 -12.43 -0.24
CA ARG A 228 -4.62 -11.58 -1.44
C ARG A 228 -3.38 -10.75 -1.74
N LYS A 229 -2.72 -10.20 -0.72
CA LYS A 229 -1.43 -9.52 -0.86
C LYS A 229 -0.41 -10.47 -1.48
N ILE A 230 -0.23 -11.68 -0.94
CA ILE A 230 0.73 -12.68 -1.44
C ILE A 230 0.42 -13.12 -2.88
N GLU A 231 -0.85 -13.31 -3.22
CA GLU A 231 -1.31 -13.63 -4.59
C GLU A 231 -1.02 -12.49 -5.58
N ASP A 232 -1.34 -11.25 -5.21
CA ASP A 232 -1.09 -10.08 -6.08
C ASP A 232 0.39 -9.73 -6.16
N LEU A 233 1.16 -10.16 -5.16
CA LEU A 233 2.60 -10.18 -5.21
C LEU A 233 3.13 -11.34 -6.10
N GLN A 234 2.28 -12.16 -6.70
CA GLN A 234 2.63 -13.31 -7.54
C GLN A 234 3.61 -14.28 -6.88
N ILE A 235 3.57 -14.34 -5.55
CA ILE A 235 4.38 -15.27 -4.76
C ILE A 235 3.75 -16.67 -4.83
N THR A 236 2.43 -16.71 -4.92
CA THR A 236 1.60 -17.91 -5.09
C THR A 236 0.59 -17.66 -6.21
N GLU A 237 0.08 -18.74 -6.79
CA GLU A 237 -1.06 -18.71 -7.70
C GLU A 237 -2.32 -18.15 -7.01
N PRO A 238 -3.33 -17.66 -7.75
CA PRO A 238 -4.62 -17.19 -7.22
C PRO A 238 -5.47 -18.33 -6.60
N ILE A 239 -5.04 -18.81 -5.43
CA ILE A 239 -5.64 -19.93 -4.71
C ILE A 239 -7.05 -19.60 -4.20
N LEU A 240 -7.32 -18.37 -3.77
CA LEU A 240 -8.66 -17.98 -3.30
C LEU A 240 -9.65 -17.91 -4.46
N LYS A 241 -9.24 -17.37 -5.62
CA LYS A 241 -10.06 -17.38 -6.86
C LYS A 241 -10.36 -18.81 -7.30
N SER A 242 -9.36 -19.69 -7.18
CA SER A 242 -9.50 -21.11 -7.50
C SER A 242 -10.45 -21.83 -6.55
N LEU A 243 -10.42 -21.48 -5.26
CA LEU A 243 -11.28 -22.03 -4.22
C LEU A 243 -12.77 -21.74 -4.50
N VAL A 244 -13.12 -20.50 -4.85
CA VAL A 244 -14.53 -20.14 -5.11
C VAL A 244 -15.05 -20.61 -6.47
N ARG A 245 -14.21 -20.66 -7.51
CA ARG A 245 -14.60 -21.10 -8.86
C ARG A 245 -15.10 -22.55 -8.92
N GLN A 246 -14.58 -23.38 -8.04
CA GLN A 246 -14.88 -24.82 -8.06
C GLN A 246 -16.22 -25.15 -7.36
N ASN A 247 -16.91 -24.13 -6.80
CA ASN A 247 -18.19 -24.25 -6.09
C ASN A 247 -18.26 -25.46 -5.15
N ARG A 248 -17.14 -25.75 -4.47
CA ARG A 248 -16.98 -26.97 -3.69
C ARG A 248 -17.84 -26.91 -2.41
N PRO A 249 -18.46 -28.02 -2.00
CA PRO A 249 -19.08 -28.10 -0.68
C PRO A 249 -18.00 -27.88 0.40
N ASN A 250 -18.34 -27.13 1.44
CA ASN A 250 -17.45 -26.82 2.58
C ASN A 250 -16.20 -26.00 2.24
N THR A 251 -16.38 -24.89 1.53
CA THR A 251 -15.32 -23.93 1.13
C THR A 251 -14.48 -23.45 2.32
N TYR A 252 -15.08 -23.24 3.48
CA TYR A 252 -14.35 -22.79 4.68
C TYR A 252 -13.38 -23.85 5.22
N LYS A 253 -13.73 -25.13 5.12
CA LYS A 253 -12.84 -26.22 5.53
C LYS A 253 -11.58 -26.28 4.67
N GLU A 254 -11.71 -26.09 3.36
CA GLU A 254 -10.56 -25.97 2.47
C GLU A 254 -9.76 -24.69 2.72
N LEU A 255 -10.44 -23.58 3.01
CA LEU A 255 -9.78 -22.34 3.40
C LEU A 255 -8.93 -22.52 4.68
N LYS A 256 -9.39 -23.30 5.66
CA LYS A 256 -8.58 -23.66 6.85
C LYS A 256 -7.31 -24.43 6.48
N LEU A 257 -7.35 -25.30 5.48
CA LEU A 257 -6.14 -25.98 4.96
C LEU A 257 -5.16 -24.97 4.32
N ILE A 258 -5.70 -23.98 3.59
CA ILE A 258 -4.90 -22.87 3.06
C ILE A 258 -4.26 -22.08 4.20
N PHE A 259 -5.00 -21.75 5.25
CA PHE A 259 -4.47 -21.06 6.43
C PHE A 259 -3.35 -21.85 7.10
N LYS A 260 -3.50 -23.17 7.25
CA LYS A 260 -2.46 -24.04 7.80
C LYS A 260 -1.18 -23.98 6.94
N LYS A 261 -1.31 -24.09 5.62
CA LYS A 261 -0.16 -23.98 4.71
C LYS A 261 0.54 -22.62 4.81
N PHE A 262 -0.23 -21.53 4.87
CA PHE A 262 0.34 -20.19 5.07
C PHE A 262 1.03 -20.05 6.43
N ASN A 263 0.53 -20.72 7.46
CA ASN A 263 1.22 -20.78 8.75
C ASN A 263 2.57 -21.50 8.64
N GLU A 264 2.66 -22.59 7.88
CA GLU A 264 3.93 -23.31 7.68
C GLU A 264 4.95 -22.47 6.89
N ASP A 265 4.49 -21.83 5.82
CA ASP A 265 5.34 -21.04 4.90
C ASP A 265 5.83 -19.74 5.53
N TYR A 266 4.95 -19.03 6.26
CA TYR A 266 5.23 -17.69 6.78
C TYR A 266 5.42 -17.63 8.29
N ASN A 267 5.00 -18.65 9.05
CA ASN A 267 5.08 -18.75 10.51
C ASN A 267 4.68 -17.48 11.27
N SER A 268 3.66 -16.79 10.76
CA SER A 268 3.13 -15.60 11.41
C SER A 268 1.96 -15.98 12.31
N LYS A 269 1.91 -15.39 13.51
CA LYS A 269 0.78 -15.48 14.45
C LYS A 269 -0.59 -15.11 13.85
N LEU A 270 -0.58 -14.49 12.67
CA LEU A 270 -1.77 -14.24 11.87
C LEU A 270 -2.50 -15.55 11.53
N PHE A 271 -1.78 -16.64 11.25
CA PHE A 271 -2.36 -17.93 10.87
C PHE A 271 -2.39 -18.96 12.02
N GLY A 272 -1.49 -18.88 13.00
CA GLY A 272 -1.54 -19.69 14.24
C GLY A 272 -0.29 -19.51 15.12
N GLU A 273 -0.34 -19.91 16.39
CA GLU A 273 0.80 -19.84 17.34
C GLU A 273 1.59 -21.16 17.44
N SER A 274 0.88 -22.28 17.38
CA SER A 274 1.40 -23.64 17.35
C SER A 274 0.24 -24.60 16.99
N GLU A 275 0.51 -25.89 16.78
CA GLU A 275 -0.56 -26.91 16.67
C GLU A 275 -1.47 -26.99 17.92
N LYS A 276 -1.12 -26.33 19.02
CA LYS A 276 -1.84 -26.38 20.31
C LYS A 276 -2.59 -25.10 20.67
N ASP A 277 -2.37 -23.99 19.95
CA ASP A 277 -3.07 -22.71 20.17
C ASP A 277 -3.84 -22.30 18.90
N GLU A 278 -4.98 -22.97 18.70
CA GLU A 278 -5.92 -22.65 17.62
C GLU A 278 -6.80 -21.46 18.01
N HIS A 279 -6.88 -20.47 17.13
CA HIS A 279 -7.81 -19.35 17.28
C HIS A 279 -9.25 -19.86 17.15
N GLU A 280 -10.24 -19.19 17.77
CA GLU A 280 -11.65 -19.61 17.69
C GLU A 280 -12.17 -19.67 16.24
N ALA A 281 -11.58 -18.88 15.33
CA ALA A 281 -11.85 -18.91 13.89
C ALA A 281 -11.57 -20.29 13.24
N ASP A 282 -10.65 -21.07 13.81
CA ASP A 282 -10.27 -22.39 13.29
C ASP A 282 -11.22 -23.50 13.79
N LYS A 283 -11.93 -23.23 14.88
CA LYS A 283 -12.84 -24.16 15.58
C LYS A 283 -14.29 -24.09 15.08
N ILE A 284 -14.60 -23.15 14.18
CA ILE A 284 -15.94 -22.96 13.62
C ILE A 284 -16.02 -23.37 12.15
N GLU A 285 -17.25 -23.38 11.63
CA GLU A 285 -17.57 -23.46 10.22
C GLU A 285 -18.32 -22.20 9.77
N VAL A 286 -18.07 -21.75 8.54
CA VAL A 286 -18.73 -20.59 7.93
C VAL A 286 -19.38 -21.03 6.62
N GLY A 287 -20.61 -20.57 6.37
CA GLY A 287 -21.37 -20.93 5.19
C GLY A 287 -20.67 -20.55 3.88
N ASN A 288 -20.72 -21.46 2.90
CA ASN A 288 -20.10 -21.26 1.57
C ASN A 288 -20.48 -19.93 0.93
N LYS A 289 -21.76 -19.53 1.02
CA LYS A 289 -22.24 -18.28 0.45
C LYS A 289 -21.51 -17.07 1.03
N ALA A 290 -21.34 -17.02 2.35
CA ALA A 290 -20.66 -15.90 3.01
C ALA A 290 -19.19 -15.83 2.58
N ILE A 291 -18.49 -16.96 2.57
CA ILE A 291 -17.07 -17.02 2.15
C ILE A 291 -16.90 -16.63 0.67
N SER A 292 -17.74 -17.15 -0.23
CA SER A 292 -17.64 -16.82 -1.65
C SER A 292 -17.86 -15.34 -1.92
N GLN A 293 -18.87 -14.73 -1.28
CA GLN A 293 -19.15 -13.30 -1.42
C GLN A 293 -17.98 -12.42 -0.97
N VAL A 294 -17.32 -12.81 0.14
CA VAL A 294 -16.14 -12.10 0.65
C VAL A 294 -14.96 -12.24 -0.32
N ILE A 295 -14.63 -13.48 -0.72
CA ILE A 295 -13.47 -13.74 -1.58
C ILE A 295 -13.66 -13.06 -2.95
N GLU A 296 -14.82 -13.19 -3.58
CA GLU A 296 -15.10 -12.56 -4.87
C GLU A 296 -15.01 -11.03 -4.79
N GLY A 297 -15.56 -10.44 -3.73
CA GLY A 297 -15.48 -9.00 -3.47
C GLY A 297 -14.04 -8.49 -3.29
N MET A 298 -13.16 -9.30 -2.70
CA MET A 298 -11.73 -8.99 -2.56
C MET A 298 -10.96 -9.01 -3.88
N TYR A 299 -11.51 -9.59 -4.97
CA TYR A 299 -10.95 -9.42 -6.30
C TYR A 299 -11.60 -8.24 -7.01
N LYS A 300 -12.94 -8.20 -7.04
CA LYS A 300 -13.68 -7.23 -7.83
C LYS A 300 -14.53 -6.32 -6.93
N PRO A 301 -14.22 -5.02 -6.84
CA PRO A 301 -15.02 -4.07 -6.09
C PRO A 301 -16.46 -4.01 -6.62
N SER A 302 -17.39 -3.72 -5.72
CA SER A 302 -18.81 -3.57 -6.06
C SER A 302 -19.02 -2.45 -7.08
N GLY A 303 -19.59 -2.78 -8.25
CA GLY A 303 -19.92 -1.79 -9.28
C GLY A 303 -18.71 -1.20 -10.04
N ARG A 304 -17.55 -1.88 -10.02
CA ARG A 304 -16.35 -1.48 -10.77
C ARG A 304 -15.83 -2.64 -11.63
N THR A 305 -15.12 -2.31 -12.70
CA THR A 305 -14.50 -3.28 -13.64
C THR A 305 -13.05 -3.63 -13.28
N VAL A 306 -12.34 -2.73 -12.60
CA VAL A 306 -10.94 -2.90 -12.19
C VAL A 306 -10.83 -3.78 -10.95
N GLU A 307 -9.96 -4.80 -10.98
CA GLU A 307 -9.69 -5.65 -9.82
C GLU A 307 -8.83 -4.93 -8.76
N TYR A 308 -9.08 -5.24 -7.49
CA TYR A 308 -8.19 -4.86 -6.40
C TYR A 308 -6.84 -5.56 -6.57
N ASN A 309 -5.78 -4.77 -6.45
CA ASN A 309 -4.39 -5.22 -6.38
C ASN A 309 -3.82 -4.84 -5.01
N PHE A 310 -3.95 -5.76 -4.06
CA PHE A 310 -3.46 -5.60 -2.70
C PHE A 310 -1.94 -5.41 -2.67
N ALA A 311 -1.18 -5.85 -3.67
CA ALA A 311 0.27 -5.62 -3.74
C ALA A 311 0.63 -4.14 -3.80
N VAL A 312 -0.19 -3.31 -4.45
CA VAL A 312 0.09 -1.87 -4.63
C VAL A 312 -0.74 -0.98 -3.70
N ILE A 313 -1.77 -1.52 -3.04
CA ILE A 313 -2.44 -0.85 -1.92
C ILE A 313 -1.42 -0.68 -0.79
N ASP A 314 -1.15 0.57 -0.43
CA ASP A 314 -0.18 0.91 0.62
C ASP A 314 -0.72 0.46 2.00
N ALA A 315 0.20 0.12 2.90
CA ALA A 315 -0.15 -0.22 4.27
C ALA A 315 -0.86 0.97 4.96
N ASP A 316 -0.52 2.20 4.59
CA ASP A 316 -1.20 3.41 5.07
C ASP A 316 -2.70 3.42 4.69
N ILE A 317 -3.07 2.93 3.50
CA ILE A 317 -4.48 2.86 3.08
C ILE A 317 -5.22 1.86 3.97
N LEU A 318 -4.66 0.66 4.15
CA LEU A 318 -5.25 -0.37 5.02
C LEU A 318 -5.32 0.12 6.47
N GLY A 319 -4.26 0.72 7.00
CA GLY A 319 -4.23 1.35 8.32
C GLY A 319 -5.37 2.36 8.49
N ASN A 320 -5.48 3.34 7.58
CA ASN A 320 -6.56 4.34 7.60
C ASN A 320 -7.97 3.71 7.56
N ILE A 321 -8.14 2.63 6.79
CA ILE A 321 -9.41 1.91 6.69
C ILE A 321 -9.76 1.21 8.00
N TYR A 322 -8.79 0.52 8.61
CA TYR A 322 -8.98 -0.13 9.91
C TYR A 322 -9.24 0.88 11.03
N GLU A 323 -8.54 2.01 11.01
CA GLU A 323 -8.78 3.14 11.92
C GLU A 323 -10.22 3.66 11.83
N ARG A 324 -10.71 3.87 10.60
CA ARG A 324 -12.11 4.24 10.39
C ARG A 324 -13.08 3.18 10.89
N TYR A 325 -12.71 1.91 10.76
CA TYR A 325 -13.52 0.78 11.21
C TYR A 325 -13.59 0.71 12.74
N LEU A 326 -12.47 0.87 13.46
CA LEU A 326 -12.46 0.98 14.92
C LEU A 326 -13.37 2.12 15.39
N GLY A 327 -13.25 3.30 14.75
CA GLY A 327 -14.13 4.43 15.01
C GLY A 327 -15.61 4.14 14.74
N TYR A 328 -15.92 3.28 13.76
CA TYR A 328 -17.28 2.83 13.48
C TYR A 328 -17.82 1.86 14.54
N ILE A 329 -17.03 0.85 14.95
CA ILE A 329 -17.43 -0.09 16.01
C ILE A 329 -17.74 0.65 17.30
N LEU A 330 -16.87 1.59 17.69
CA LEU A 330 -17.05 2.37 18.92
C LEU A 330 -18.36 3.16 18.89
N LYS A 331 -18.75 3.72 17.73
CA LYS A 331 -20.05 4.38 17.57
C LYS A 331 -21.23 3.39 17.69
N LYS A 332 -21.09 2.19 17.12
CA LYS A 332 -22.15 1.16 17.14
C LYS A 332 -22.40 0.61 18.55
N HIS A 333 -21.36 0.44 19.36
CA HIS A 333 -21.46 -0.02 20.75
C HIS A 333 -21.86 1.11 21.73
N LYS A 334 -21.70 2.38 21.34
CA LYS A 334 -22.07 3.56 22.14
C LYS A 334 -23.36 4.26 21.67
N ILE A 335 -24.41 3.51 21.31
CA ILE A 335 -25.78 4.03 21.38
C ILE A 335 -26.25 3.98 22.85
N VAL A 336 -25.48 4.59 23.74
CA VAL A 336 -25.87 5.03 25.07
C VAL A 336 -25.08 6.32 25.32
N GLU A 337 -25.80 7.44 25.26
CA GLU A 337 -25.45 8.80 25.70
C GLU A 337 -24.22 9.52 25.10
N GLY A 338 -24.52 10.52 24.27
CA GLY A 338 -23.82 11.80 24.27
C GLY A 338 -22.56 11.95 23.40
N GLN A 339 -22.46 13.10 22.73
CA GLN A 339 -21.30 13.56 21.94
C GLN A 339 -19.99 13.72 22.74
N ALA A 340 -19.97 13.41 24.04
CA ALA A 340 -18.86 13.65 24.96
C ALA A 340 -17.72 12.62 24.86
N HIS A 341 -17.98 11.40 24.41
CA HIS A 341 -16.97 10.32 24.44
C HIS A 341 -15.89 10.37 23.35
N ARG A 342 -15.91 11.34 22.40
CA ARG A 342 -14.73 11.57 21.54
C ARG A 342 -13.50 12.02 22.34
N LYS A 343 -13.70 12.68 23.49
CA LYS A 343 -12.63 13.21 24.34
C LYS A 343 -11.99 12.18 25.27
N GLU A 344 -12.67 11.08 25.60
CA GLU A 344 -12.21 10.17 26.67
C GLU A 344 -11.27 9.04 26.23
N GLN A 345 -11.19 8.72 24.92
CA GLN A 345 -10.26 7.68 24.44
C GLN A 345 -9.13 8.21 23.55
N GLY A 346 -9.06 9.53 23.29
CA GLY A 346 -7.89 10.15 22.64
C GLY A 346 -7.56 9.66 21.22
N ILE A 347 -8.46 8.92 20.56
CA ILE A 347 -8.22 8.32 19.24
C ILE A 347 -8.30 9.41 18.16
N TYR A 348 -7.20 10.14 17.96
CA TYR A 348 -6.99 11.11 16.90
C TYR A 348 -5.87 10.65 15.98
N TYR A 349 -6.23 10.41 14.72
CA TYR A 349 -5.29 9.90 13.73
C TYR A 349 -4.39 11.01 13.21
N THR A 350 -3.11 10.69 13.03
CA THR A 350 -2.13 11.64 12.53
C THR A 350 -2.14 11.61 11.00
N PRO A 351 -2.48 12.71 10.31
CA PRO A 351 -2.48 12.74 8.84
C PRO A 351 -1.12 12.32 8.26
N THR A 352 -1.12 11.55 7.17
CA THR A 352 0.10 11.00 6.56
C THR A 352 1.17 12.07 6.28
N TYR A 353 0.77 13.29 5.90
CA TYR A 353 1.74 14.38 5.67
C TYR A 353 2.43 14.85 6.95
N ILE A 354 1.75 14.80 8.10
CA ILE A 354 2.34 15.11 9.42
C ILE A 354 3.31 14.00 9.82
N VAL A 355 2.90 12.73 9.68
CA VAL A 355 3.78 11.57 9.93
C VAL A 355 5.05 11.66 9.09
N ASN A 356 4.88 11.89 7.78
CA ASN A 356 5.99 12.06 6.85
C ASN A 356 6.93 13.19 7.28
N TYR A 357 6.37 14.35 7.64
CA TYR A 357 7.15 15.50 8.06
C TYR A 357 7.96 15.19 9.32
N ILE A 358 7.34 14.60 10.35
CA ILE A 358 8.03 14.29 11.61
C ILE A 358 9.15 13.28 11.36
N VAL A 359 8.87 12.15 10.71
CA VAL A 359 9.89 11.10 10.46
C VAL A 359 11.03 11.63 9.58
N LYS A 360 10.73 12.47 8.59
CA LYS A 360 11.75 13.12 7.75
C LYS A 360 12.70 13.97 8.57
N ASN A 361 12.16 14.81 9.45
CA ASN A 361 12.92 15.78 10.24
C ASN A 361 13.53 15.17 11.51
N THR A 362 13.25 13.91 11.84
CA THR A 362 13.89 13.18 12.94
C THR A 362 14.82 12.10 12.39
N LEU A 363 14.27 10.93 12.05
CA LEU A 363 15.02 9.78 11.54
C LEU A 363 15.74 10.11 10.23
N GLY A 364 15.10 10.85 9.33
CA GLY A 364 15.70 11.25 8.06
C GLY A 364 16.94 12.14 8.25
N GLU A 365 16.93 13.06 9.20
CA GLU A 365 18.10 13.87 9.57
C GLU A 365 19.17 13.03 10.29
N LEU A 366 18.77 12.15 11.21
CA LEU A 366 19.68 11.26 11.94
C LEU A 366 20.47 10.35 10.98
N LEU A 367 19.83 9.83 9.93
CA LEU A 367 20.46 8.96 8.93
C LEU A 367 21.44 9.70 8.00
N LYS A 368 21.53 11.03 8.05
CA LYS A 368 22.55 11.79 7.31
C LYS A 368 23.93 11.70 7.97
N ASP A 369 23.99 11.42 9.27
CA ASP A 369 25.27 11.23 9.97
C ASP A 369 25.90 9.89 9.59
N LYS A 370 27.00 9.96 8.83
CA LYS A 370 27.75 8.78 8.36
C LYS A 370 28.41 7.99 9.50
N LYS A 371 28.55 8.55 10.71
CA LYS A 371 29.15 7.87 11.86
C LYS A 371 28.16 6.99 12.61
N LEU A 372 26.86 7.19 12.40
CA LEU A 372 25.81 6.44 13.05
C LEU A 372 25.71 5.03 12.43
N ASN A 373 25.49 4.01 13.26
CA ASN A 373 25.12 2.67 12.78
C ASN A 373 23.59 2.53 12.75
N PRO A 374 22.94 2.48 11.56
CA PRO A 374 21.49 2.39 11.47
C PRO A 374 20.89 1.11 12.07
N GLU A 375 21.64 0.01 12.13
CA GLU A 375 21.18 -1.26 12.74
C GLU A 375 20.96 -1.10 14.25
N LYS A 376 21.65 -0.15 14.88
CA LYS A 376 21.55 0.13 16.32
C LYS A 376 20.47 1.16 16.67
N ILE A 377 19.82 1.77 15.68
CA ILE A 377 18.72 2.71 15.94
C ILE A 377 17.56 1.93 16.57
N ARG A 378 16.94 2.48 17.61
CA ARG A 378 15.71 1.94 18.21
C ARG A 378 14.65 3.02 18.12
N ILE A 379 13.55 2.71 17.44
CA ILE A 379 12.42 3.61 17.21
C ILE A 379 11.26 3.07 18.01
N LEU A 380 10.78 3.88 18.95
CA LEU A 380 9.68 3.53 19.84
C LEU A 380 8.52 4.51 19.66
N ASP A 381 7.33 3.97 19.43
CA ASP A 381 6.08 4.72 19.51
C ASP A 381 5.23 4.21 20.70
N PRO A 382 5.14 4.95 21.81
CA PRO A 382 4.48 4.50 23.05
C PRO A 382 2.94 4.57 22.99
N ALA A 383 2.36 5.05 21.89
CA ALA A 383 0.92 5.07 21.64
C ALA A 383 0.66 4.84 20.14
N CYS A 384 1.13 3.69 19.65
CA CYS A 384 1.37 3.50 18.22
C CYS A 384 0.13 3.42 17.35
N GLY A 385 -1.05 3.21 17.94
CA GLY A 385 -2.29 2.99 17.21
C GLY A 385 -2.13 1.91 16.16
N SER A 386 -2.53 2.22 14.92
CA SER A 386 -2.40 1.36 13.74
C SER A 386 -0.95 1.21 13.21
N GLY A 387 0.02 1.87 13.83
CA GLY A 387 1.44 1.81 13.49
C GLY A 387 1.90 2.82 12.43
N SER A 388 1.16 3.89 12.14
CA SER A 388 1.50 4.85 11.07
C SER A 388 2.94 5.40 11.15
N PHE A 389 3.41 5.81 12.33
CA PHE A 389 4.80 6.26 12.52
C PHE A 389 5.82 5.13 12.35
N LEU A 390 5.48 3.92 12.83
CA LEU A 390 6.34 2.74 12.75
C LEU A 390 6.53 2.29 11.30
N ILE A 391 5.45 2.25 10.53
CA ILE A 391 5.46 1.93 9.10
C ILE A 391 6.30 2.94 8.33
N LYS A 392 6.11 4.24 8.62
CA LYS A 392 6.88 5.26 7.91
C LYS A 392 8.36 5.23 8.27
N SER A 393 8.68 4.95 9.52
CA SER A 393 10.05 4.78 9.98
C SER A 393 10.73 3.57 9.34
N PHE A 394 10.01 2.46 9.21
CA PHE A 394 10.44 1.30 8.43
C PHE A 394 10.76 1.68 6.98
N ASP A 395 9.88 2.43 6.31
CA ASP A 395 10.10 2.86 4.91
C ASP A 395 11.39 3.69 4.77
N TYR A 396 11.67 4.58 5.72
CA TYR A 396 12.91 5.39 5.73
C TYR A 396 14.16 4.52 5.87
N LEU A 397 14.18 3.59 6.82
CA LEU A 397 15.30 2.66 7.02
C LEU A 397 15.48 1.75 5.81
N ASN A 398 14.40 1.18 5.29
CA ASN A 398 14.46 0.31 4.12
C ASN A 398 14.98 1.06 2.88
N ASN A 399 14.55 2.30 2.66
CA ASN A 399 15.04 3.13 1.56
C ASN A 399 16.51 3.51 1.73
N TYR A 400 16.95 3.81 2.95
CA TYR A 400 18.35 4.06 3.26
C TYR A 400 19.23 2.87 2.87
N TRP A 401 18.87 1.66 3.31
CA TRP A 401 19.61 0.44 2.99
C TRP A 401 19.59 0.12 1.49
N THR A 402 18.44 0.28 0.84
CA THR A 402 18.30 0.07 -0.61
C THR A 402 19.24 0.99 -1.41
N LYS A 403 19.42 2.25 -0.98
CA LYS A 403 20.37 3.18 -1.62
C LYS A 403 21.84 2.80 -1.39
N LYS A 404 22.16 2.27 -0.21
CA LYS A 404 23.53 1.96 0.21
C LYS A 404 24.04 0.63 -0.36
N GLU A 405 23.19 -0.38 -0.40
CA GLU A 405 23.53 -1.77 -0.76
C GLU A 405 23.02 -2.17 -2.16
N GLY A 406 22.26 -1.30 -2.82
CA GLY A 406 21.50 -1.62 -4.04
C GLY A 406 20.26 -2.48 -3.76
N LYS A 407 19.57 -2.92 -4.83
CA LYS A 407 18.38 -3.80 -4.75
C LYS A 407 18.70 -5.26 -4.34
N ILE A 408 19.95 -5.56 -3.97
CA ILE A 408 20.31 -6.93 -3.60
C ILE A 408 19.69 -7.19 -2.23
N ALA A 409 18.70 -8.07 -2.21
CA ALA A 409 18.16 -8.68 -1.02
C ALA A 409 19.31 -9.31 -0.22
N GLN A 410 19.95 -8.54 0.67
CA GLN A 410 20.96 -9.06 1.57
C GLN A 410 20.23 -9.87 2.64
N THR A 411 20.16 -11.15 2.31
CA THR A 411 19.73 -12.27 3.12
C THR A 411 20.81 -12.57 4.15
N THR A 412 20.53 -12.31 5.42
CA THR A 412 21.39 -12.85 6.49
C THR A 412 20.90 -14.27 6.75
N LEU A 413 21.78 -15.25 6.58
CA LEU A 413 21.49 -16.65 6.87
C LEU A 413 21.56 -16.83 8.39
N ASP A 414 20.44 -17.11 9.04
CA ASP A 414 20.44 -17.56 10.43
C ASP A 414 20.90 -19.04 10.43
N LEU A 415 22.17 -19.26 10.80
CA LEU A 415 22.82 -20.57 10.79
C LEU A 415 22.26 -21.53 11.86
N GLU A 416 21.60 -21.02 12.90
CA GLU A 416 20.99 -21.86 13.95
C GLU A 416 19.63 -22.42 13.52
N ALA A 417 18.86 -21.64 12.75
CA ALA A 417 17.52 -22.03 12.29
C ALA A 417 17.48 -22.49 10.82
N GLY A 418 18.52 -22.25 10.03
CA GLY A 418 18.53 -22.47 8.57
C GLY A 418 17.58 -21.51 7.83
N ILE A 419 17.25 -20.37 8.44
CA ILE A 419 16.22 -19.44 7.95
C ILE A 419 16.88 -18.18 7.42
N THR A 420 16.49 -17.79 6.22
CA THR A 420 16.94 -16.55 5.61
C THR A 420 16.00 -15.40 5.98
N PHE A 421 16.40 -14.52 6.89
CA PHE A 421 15.67 -13.28 7.15
C PHE A 421 16.10 -12.20 6.16
N THR A 422 15.12 -11.52 5.56
CA THR A 422 15.41 -10.37 4.70
C THR A 422 15.83 -9.18 5.55
N ARG A 423 16.61 -8.25 4.97
CA ARG A 423 16.94 -6.95 5.59
C ARG A 423 15.69 -6.25 6.15
N LYS A 424 14.54 -6.38 5.50
CA LYS A 424 13.26 -5.86 6.00
C LYS A 424 12.86 -6.47 7.34
N ALA A 425 12.94 -7.80 7.46
CA ALA A 425 12.62 -8.49 8.70
C ALA A 425 13.56 -8.08 9.85
N GLN A 426 14.85 -7.85 9.55
CA GLN A 426 15.81 -7.29 10.50
C GLN A 426 15.41 -5.89 10.94
N ILE A 427 15.09 -4.99 9.99
CA ILE A 427 14.65 -3.62 10.31
C ILE A 427 13.47 -3.65 11.29
N VAL A 428 12.46 -4.48 11.01
CA VAL A 428 11.28 -4.55 11.89
C VAL A 428 11.64 -5.14 13.26
N LYS A 429 12.40 -6.23 13.31
CA LYS A 429 12.78 -6.89 14.57
C LYS A 429 13.69 -6.04 15.45
N GLU A 430 14.63 -5.33 14.85
CA GLU A 430 15.71 -4.68 15.58
C GLU A 430 15.50 -3.18 15.74
N ASN A 431 14.74 -2.51 14.85
CA ASN A 431 14.61 -1.06 14.88
C ASN A 431 13.22 -0.58 15.28
N ILE A 432 12.15 -1.36 15.08
CA ILE A 432 10.77 -0.88 15.18
C ILE A 432 10.08 -1.46 16.42
N PHE A 433 9.62 -0.57 17.31
CA PHE A 433 8.96 -0.93 18.56
C PHE A 433 7.76 -0.04 18.83
N GLY A 434 6.70 -0.59 19.42
CA GLY A 434 5.48 0.14 19.70
C GLY A 434 4.72 -0.41 20.90
N VAL A 435 3.98 0.46 21.57
CA VAL A 435 3.03 0.10 22.63
C VAL A 435 1.70 0.78 22.33
N ASP A 436 0.60 0.06 22.53
CA ASP A 436 -0.73 0.68 22.56
C ASP A 436 -1.63 0.00 23.59
N LEU A 437 -2.58 0.76 24.12
CA LEU A 437 -3.54 0.27 25.11
C LEU A 437 -4.61 -0.64 24.46
N ASP A 438 -4.98 -0.38 23.20
CA ASP A 438 -5.97 -1.14 22.46
C ASP A 438 -5.33 -2.35 21.77
N SER A 439 -5.78 -3.55 22.14
CA SER A 439 -5.31 -4.80 21.54
C SER A 439 -5.58 -4.87 20.04
N LYS A 440 -6.68 -4.26 19.57
CA LYS A 440 -7.04 -4.24 18.14
C LYS A 440 -6.07 -3.36 17.36
N ALA A 441 -5.69 -2.21 17.92
CA ALA A 441 -4.71 -1.31 17.32
C ALA A 441 -3.34 -2.00 17.18
N VAL A 442 -2.90 -2.70 18.23
CA VAL A 442 -1.67 -3.52 18.21
C VAL A 442 -1.73 -4.59 17.12
N GLU A 443 -2.83 -5.31 16.98
CA GLU A 443 -3.00 -6.33 15.92
C GLU A 443 -2.91 -5.71 14.52
N ILE A 444 -3.53 -4.55 14.30
CA ILE A 444 -3.46 -3.82 13.03
C ILE A 444 -2.03 -3.35 12.73
N ALA A 445 -1.34 -2.79 13.72
CA ALA A 445 0.06 -2.37 13.57
C ALA A 445 0.96 -3.56 13.19
N GLN A 446 0.76 -4.71 13.83
CA GLN A 446 1.46 -5.94 13.48
C GLN A 446 1.13 -6.39 12.06
N LEU A 447 -0.14 -6.41 11.65
CA LEU A 447 -0.55 -6.77 10.29
C LEU A 447 0.08 -5.84 9.24
N ASN A 448 0.03 -4.53 9.45
CA ASN A 448 0.59 -3.53 8.53
C ASN A 448 2.10 -3.74 8.35
N LEU A 449 2.83 -4.03 9.43
CA LEU A 449 4.26 -4.35 9.36
C LEU A 449 4.48 -5.66 8.60
N LEU A 450 3.72 -6.72 8.90
CA LEU A 450 3.80 -8.00 8.19
C LEU A 450 3.52 -7.86 6.69
N LEU A 451 2.57 -7.01 6.29
CA LEU A 451 2.27 -6.71 4.89
C LEU A 451 3.42 -5.99 4.17
N LYS A 452 4.26 -5.22 4.89
CA LYS A 452 5.50 -4.62 4.34
C LYS A 452 6.63 -5.66 4.20
N LEU A 453 6.62 -6.69 5.04
CA LEU A 453 7.58 -7.80 5.04
C LEU A 453 7.23 -8.91 4.04
N ALA A 454 6.00 -8.95 3.53
CA ALA A 454 5.50 -9.99 2.65
C ALA A 454 6.35 -10.16 1.38
N GLU A 455 7.20 -11.20 1.36
CA GLU A 455 8.13 -11.55 0.29
C GLU A 455 8.18 -13.08 0.07
N LYS A 456 8.64 -13.51 -1.11
CA LYS A 456 8.58 -14.93 -1.52
C LYS A 456 9.41 -15.81 -0.60
N LYS A 457 8.78 -16.81 0.04
CA LYS A 457 9.42 -17.88 0.83
C LYS A 457 10.33 -17.41 1.96
N HIS A 458 10.08 -16.23 2.52
CA HIS A 458 10.74 -15.78 3.75
C HIS A 458 9.80 -15.93 4.92
N ARG A 459 10.30 -16.56 6.01
CA ARG A 459 9.56 -16.62 7.26
C ARG A 459 9.39 -15.22 7.82
N LEU A 460 8.16 -14.90 8.21
CA LEU A 460 7.87 -13.64 8.86
C LEU A 460 8.28 -13.72 10.32
N PRO A 461 8.84 -12.63 10.88
CA PRO A 461 9.10 -12.56 12.29
C PRO A 461 7.80 -12.53 13.09
N THR A 462 7.83 -13.07 14.31
CA THR A 462 6.84 -12.68 15.32
C THR A 462 7.10 -11.24 15.75
N LEU A 463 6.03 -10.44 15.86
CA LEU A 463 6.10 -9.03 16.23
C LEU A 463 5.62 -8.74 17.66
N ARG A 464 5.27 -9.76 18.45
CA ARG A 464 4.83 -9.59 19.86
C ARG A 464 5.88 -8.94 20.75
N ASN A 465 7.16 -9.18 20.46
CA ASN A 465 8.25 -8.60 21.22
C ASN A 465 8.58 -7.18 20.78
N ASN A 466 8.00 -6.72 19.67
CA ASN A 466 8.21 -5.40 19.09
C ASN A 466 7.01 -4.49 19.34
N ILE A 467 5.79 -4.98 19.08
CA ILE A 467 4.54 -4.24 19.23
C ILE A 467 3.71 -4.90 20.33
N LYS A 468 3.57 -4.21 21.46
CA LYS A 468 3.00 -4.75 22.70
C LYS A 468 1.73 -4.05 23.13
N ILE A 469 0.88 -4.78 23.84
CA ILE A 469 -0.30 -4.22 24.49
C ILE A 469 0.12 -3.71 25.87
N GLY A 470 -0.18 -2.46 26.17
CA GLY A 470 0.18 -1.88 27.46
C GLY A 470 -0.26 -0.45 27.62
N ASN A 471 -0.40 -0.05 28.89
CA ASN A 471 -0.54 1.34 29.29
C ASN A 471 0.87 1.92 29.47
N SER A 472 1.34 2.65 28.47
CA SER A 472 2.67 3.26 28.44
C SER A 472 2.93 4.27 29.57
N LEU A 473 1.88 4.75 30.25
CA LEU A 473 1.96 5.74 31.33
C LEU A 473 1.91 5.13 32.74
N ILE A 474 1.49 3.87 32.88
CA ILE A 474 1.25 3.23 34.18
C ILE A 474 2.02 1.92 34.23
N ASP A 475 2.93 1.77 35.17
CA ASP A 475 3.74 0.57 35.42
C ASP A 475 3.22 -0.26 36.62
N ASP A 476 2.36 0.31 37.46
CA ASP A 476 1.70 -0.37 38.57
C ASP A 476 0.43 -1.13 38.15
N GLU A 477 0.52 -2.46 38.17
CA GLU A 477 -0.58 -3.39 37.88
C GLU A 477 -1.78 -3.22 38.81
N LYS A 478 -1.59 -2.62 40.01
CA LYS A 478 -2.70 -2.31 40.93
C LYS A 478 -3.57 -1.16 40.42
N ILE A 479 -3.02 -0.28 39.60
CA ILE A 479 -3.71 0.88 39.04
C ILE A 479 -4.31 0.55 37.68
N SER A 480 -3.61 -0.26 36.87
CA SER A 480 -4.10 -0.70 35.56
C SER A 480 -3.78 -2.17 35.32
N ASN A 481 -4.79 -2.95 34.94
CA ASN A 481 -4.61 -4.34 34.51
C ASN A 481 -3.79 -4.48 33.20
N LYS A 482 -3.47 -3.37 32.54
CA LYS A 482 -2.60 -3.30 31.36
C LYS A 482 -1.31 -2.54 31.65
N ALA A 483 -0.91 -2.40 32.91
CA ALA A 483 0.31 -1.68 33.25
C ALA A 483 1.54 -2.18 32.47
N PHE A 484 2.37 -1.27 31.98
CA PHE A 484 3.51 -1.57 31.12
C PHE A 484 4.83 -1.20 31.80
N LYS A 485 5.60 -2.22 32.20
CA LYS A 485 6.90 -2.05 32.84
C LYS A 485 8.00 -1.99 31.79
N TRP A 486 8.44 -0.78 31.46
CA TRP A 486 9.38 -0.53 30.37
C TRP A 486 10.70 -1.30 30.51
N GLU A 487 11.23 -1.41 31.73
CA GLU A 487 12.50 -2.05 32.05
C GLU A 487 12.48 -3.57 31.81
N SER A 488 11.33 -4.22 32.01
CA SER A 488 11.17 -5.64 31.73
C SER A 488 10.75 -5.90 30.29
N GLU A 489 9.88 -5.05 29.74
CA GLU A 489 9.27 -5.28 28.43
C GLU A 489 10.19 -4.88 27.28
N PHE A 490 10.95 -3.78 27.40
CA PHE A 490 11.88 -3.28 26.38
C PHE A 490 13.26 -2.98 26.95
N LYS A 491 13.81 -3.96 27.66
CA LYS A 491 15.13 -3.89 28.30
C LYS A 491 16.24 -3.37 27.37
N GLU A 492 16.28 -3.82 26.12
CA GLU A 492 17.30 -3.40 25.15
C GLU A 492 17.16 -1.94 24.71
N ILE A 493 15.93 -1.44 24.64
CA ILE A 493 15.67 -0.03 24.32
C ILE A 493 16.13 0.84 25.48
N ILE A 494 15.74 0.49 26.71
CA ILE A 494 16.16 1.19 27.94
C ILE A 494 17.68 1.18 28.09
N ALA A 495 18.33 0.03 27.91
CA ALA A 495 19.78 -0.10 28.00
C ALA A 495 20.52 0.72 26.94
N GLY A 496 19.89 0.97 25.77
CA GLY A 496 20.41 1.82 24.71
C GLY A 496 20.26 3.32 24.96
N GLY A 497 19.73 3.73 26.11
CA GLY A 497 19.40 5.13 26.43
C GLY A 497 18.10 5.61 25.79
N GLY A 498 17.24 4.68 25.36
CA GLY A 498 15.86 4.98 24.98
C GLY A 498 14.96 5.07 26.22
N LEU A 499 13.98 5.97 26.13
CA LEU A 499 13.18 6.58 27.22
C LEU A 499 13.93 7.58 28.09
#